data_AF-A0AAU1B993-F1
#
_entry.id   AF-A0AAU1B993-F1
#
_cell.length_a   1.000
_cell.length_b   1.000
_cell.length_c   1.000
_cell.angle_alpha   90.00
_cell.angle_beta   90.00
_cell.angle_gamma   90.00
#
_symmetry.space_group_name_H-M   'P 1'
#
loop_
_entity.id
_entity.type
_entity.pdbx_description
1 polymer ?
#
loop_
_entity_poly.entity_id
_entity_poly.type
_entity_poly.pdbx_seq_one_letter_code
_entity_poly.pdbx_strand_id
1 'polypeptide(L)'
;MFVHPDQDTRTDGGFKGERAVLAGYLRDQRLTLELKCAGLDAEVMARRSVEPSNPSLLGLVRNLAGVEQYWFRQVMAGEDVRRCRWGRPGVLGARSGLSRVGEVGRNPGGGV
;
A
#
# COMPACT_ATOMS: atom_id res chain seq x y z
N MET A 1 -3.01 -13.18 -19.82
CA MET A 1 -3.43 -11.78 -19.98
C MET A 1 -2.14 -10.99 -20.14
N PHE A 2 -1.78 -10.66 -21.38
CA PHE A 2 -0.42 -10.35 -21.78
C PHE A 2 -0.47 -9.11 -22.66
N VAL A 3 0.36 -8.12 -22.33
CA VAL A 3 0.63 -7.00 -23.23
C VAL A 3 1.62 -7.51 -24.28
N HIS A 4 1.54 -7.02 -25.51
CA HIS A 4 2.55 -7.34 -26.51
C HIS A 4 3.93 -6.92 -25.97
N PRO A 5 5.01 -7.72 -26.11
CA PRO A 5 6.32 -7.39 -25.53
C PRO A 5 6.79 -5.96 -25.85
N ASP A 6 6.57 -5.52 -27.09
CA ASP A 6 6.93 -4.17 -27.55
C ASP A 6 6.15 -3.03 -26.88
N GLN A 7 5.06 -3.36 -26.17
CA GLN A 7 4.20 -2.41 -25.48
C GLN A 7 4.30 -2.55 -23.94
N ASP A 8 5.08 -3.51 -23.44
CA ASP A 8 5.22 -3.73 -22.01
C ASP A 8 6.29 -2.78 -21.44
N THR A 9 5.85 -1.86 -20.58
CA THR A 9 6.74 -0.87 -19.94
C THR A 9 7.30 -1.35 -18.60
N ARG A 10 7.01 -2.61 -18.21
CA ARG A 10 7.59 -3.21 -17.00
C ARG A 10 9.04 -3.57 -17.23
N THR A 11 9.79 -3.64 -16.14
CA THR A 11 11.25 -3.85 -16.22
C THR A 11 11.58 -5.34 -16.37
N ASP A 12 12.55 -5.66 -17.23
CA ASP A 12 13.14 -7.01 -17.34
C ASP A 12 14.16 -7.33 -16.22
N GLY A 13 14.25 -6.48 -15.19
CA GLY A 13 15.20 -6.59 -14.08
C GLY A 13 16.38 -5.61 -14.16
N GLY A 14 17.57 -6.03 -13.72
CA GLY A 14 18.78 -5.21 -13.77
C GLY A 14 18.97 -4.22 -12.60
N PHE A 15 18.12 -4.28 -11.58
CA PHE A 15 18.28 -3.46 -10.38
C PHE A 15 19.47 -3.93 -9.53
N LYS A 16 20.26 -2.99 -9.00
CA LYS A 16 21.40 -3.27 -8.11
C LYS A 16 21.15 -2.72 -6.71
N GLY A 17 21.27 -3.59 -5.71
CA GLY A 17 21.04 -3.26 -4.30
C GLY A 17 19.57 -3.35 -3.87
N GLU A 18 19.36 -3.63 -2.58
CA GLU A 18 18.05 -3.95 -2.00
C GLU A 18 16.97 -2.89 -2.29
N ARG A 19 17.30 -1.61 -2.10
CA ARG A 19 16.38 -0.49 -2.32
C ARG A 19 15.92 -0.40 -3.77
N ALA A 20 16.86 -0.54 -4.73
CA ALA A 20 16.54 -0.45 -6.14
C ALA A 20 15.66 -1.62 -6.59
N VAL A 21 15.96 -2.83 -6.09
CA VAL A 21 15.17 -4.04 -6.33
C VAL A 21 13.74 -3.86 -5.82
N LEU A 22 13.58 -3.41 -4.57
CA LEU A 22 12.25 -3.19 -3.98
C LEU A 22 11.45 -2.12 -4.74
N ALA A 23 12.06 -0.98 -5.05
CA ALA A 23 11.39 0.11 -5.76
C ALA A 23 10.97 -0.30 -7.18
N GLY A 24 11.84 -1.01 -7.89
CA GLY A 24 11.56 -1.57 -9.22
C GLY A 24 10.43 -2.57 -9.19
N TYR A 25 10.49 -3.54 -8.28
CA TYR A 25 9.45 -4.55 -8.12
C TYR A 25 8.08 -3.92 -7.81
N LEU A 26 8.03 -2.96 -6.89
CA LEU A 26 6.78 -2.25 -6.58
C LEU A 26 6.25 -1.44 -7.77
N ARG A 27 7.12 -0.85 -8.59
CA ARG A 27 6.72 -0.17 -9.83
C ARG A 27 6.07 -1.16 -10.81
N ASP A 28 6.70 -2.29 -11.06
CA ASP A 28 6.20 -3.28 -12.02
C ASP A 28 4.88 -3.91 -11.55
N GLN A 29 4.69 -4.06 -10.23
CA GLN A 29 3.42 -4.52 -9.66
C GLN A 29 2.30 -3.48 -9.81
N ARG A 30 2.58 -2.18 -9.65
CA ARG A 30 1.59 -1.11 -9.91
C ARG A 30 1.19 -1.09 -11.38
N LEU A 31 2.14 -1.15 -12.30
CA LEU A 31 1.88 -1.23 -13.74
C LEU A 31 1.03 -2.47 -14.09
N THR A 32 1.32 -3.61 -13.48
CA THR A 32 0.52 -4.83 -13.68
C THR A 32 -0.92 -4.65 -13.20
N LEU A 33 -1.14 -3.94 -12.09
CA LEU A 33 -2.49 -3.65 -11.60
C LEU A 33 -3.24 -2.70 -12.53
N GLU A 34 -2.57 -1.66 -13.04
CA GLU A 34 -3.12 -0.73 -14.02
C GLU A 34 -3.56 -1.47 -15.29
N LEU A 35 -2.72 -2.35 -15.81
CA LEU A 35 -3.03 -3.17 -16.99
C LEU A 35 -4.26 -4.08 -16.77
N LYS A 36 -4.44 -4.62 -15.56
CA LYS A 36 -5.62 -5.42 -15.22
C LYS A 36 -6.90 -4.59 -15.10
N CYS A 37 -6.76 -3.31 -14.79
CA CYS A 37 -7.89 -2.38 -14.67
C CYS A 37 -8.16 -1.61 -15.97
N ALA A 38 -7.25 -1.68 -16.94
CA ALA A 38 -7.34 -0.93 -18.19
C ALA A 38 -8.59 -1.33 -18.98
N GLY A 39 -9.31 -0.31 -19.47
CA GLY A 39 -10.53 -0.51 -20.26
C GLY A 39 -11.78 -0.92 -19.46
N LEU A 40 -11.70 -1.00 -18.13
CA LEU A 40 -12.86 -1.25 -17.28
C LEU A 40 -13.54 0.06 -16.87
N ASP A 41 -14.86 0.09 -16.91
CA ASP A 41 -15.64 1.19 -16.38
C ASP A 41 -15.72 1.14 -14.83
N ALA A 42 -16.08 2.27 -14.22
CA ALA A 42 -16.15 2.39 -12.77
C ALA A 42 -17.21 1.48 -12.12
N GLU A 43 -18.31 1.18 -12.83
CA GLU A 43 -19.39 0.33 -12.32
C GLU A 43 -18.97 -1.14 -12.25
N VAL A 44 -18.27 -1.61 -13.29
CA VAL A 44 -17.65 -2.94 -13.38
C VAL A 44 -16.55 -3.08 -12.34
N MET A 45 -15.72 -2.06 -12.15
CA MET A 45 -14.69 -2.08 -11.10
C MET A 45 -15.31 -2.13 -9.69
N ALA A 46 -16.46 -1.48 -9.46
CA ALA A 46 -17.14 -1.46 -8.18
C ALA A 46 -17.98 -2.72 -7.91
N ARG A 47 -18.35 -3.47 -8.95
CA ARG A 47 -19.11 -4.72 -8.84
C ARG A 47 -18.30 -5.80 -8.12
N ARG A 48 -18.98 -6.62 -7.32
CA ARG A 48 -18.35 -7.82 -6.74
C ARG A 48 -18.00 -8.80 -7.84
N SER A 49 -16.78 -9.32 -7.82
CA SER A 49 -16.27 -10.18 -8.89
C SER A 49 -16.97 -11.54 -8.91
N VAL A 50 -17.08 -12.22 -7.76
CA VAL A 50 -17.68 -13.56 -7.61
C VAL A 50 -18.16 -13.76 -6.16
N GLU A 51 -19.37 -14.26 -5.93
CA GLU A 51 -19.81 -14.71 -4.59
C GLU A 51 -19.10 -16.03 -4.23
N PRO A 52 -18.51 -16.22 -3.03
CA PRO A 52 -18.67 -15.49 -1.76
C PRO A 52 -17.63 -14.39 -1.50
N SER A 53 -16.80 -14.05 -2.49
CA SER A 53 -15.72 -13.09 -2.28
C SER A 53 -16.28 -11.67 -2.15
N ASN A 54 -16.06 -11.07 -0.98
CA ASN A 54 -16.56 -9.74 -0.63
C ASN A 54 -15.89 -8.56 -1.38
N PRO A 55 -14.61 -8.61 -1.82
CA PRO A 55 -13.96 -7.45 -2.43
C PRO A 55 -14.30 -7.30 -3.92
N SER A 56 -14.65 -6.09 -4.33
CA SER A 56 -14.61 -5.67 -5.74
C SER A 56 -13.19 -5.33 -6.17
N LEU A 57 -12.93 -5.26 -7.48
CA LEU A 57 -11.62 -4.87 -8.02
C LEU A 57 -11.21 -3.47 -7.53
N LEU A 58 -12.16 -2.55 -7.48
CA LEU A 58 -11.97 -1.22 -6.91
C LEU A 58 -11.62 -1.28 -5.40
N GLY A 59 -12.24 -2.19 -4.66
CA GLY A 59 -11.89 -2.46 -3.26
C GLY A 59 -10.45 -2.94 -3.09
N LEU A 60 -9.97 -3.81 -3.99
CA LEU A 60 -8.59 -4.29 -4.00
C LEU A 60 -7.60 -3.15 -4.28
N VAL A 61 -7.85 -2.32 -5.31
CA VAL A 61 -6.99 -1.16 -5.63
C VAL A 61 -6.85 -0.23 -4.42
N ARG A 62 -7.97 0.07 -3.75
CA ARG A 62 -7.97 0.93 -2.56
C ARG A 62 -7.24 0.30 -1.38
N ASN A 63 -7.39 -1.01 -1.20
CA ASN A 63 -6.66 -1.72 -0.16
C ASN A 63 -5.15 -1.66 -0.39
N LEU A 64 -4.69 -1.94 -1.62
CA LEU A 64 -3.27 -1.91 -1.99
C LEU A 64 -2.68 -0.50 -1.81
N ALA A 65 -3.38 0.55 -2.25
CA ALA A 65 -2.97 1.93 -2.02
C ALA A 65 -2.84 2.26 -0.51
N GLY A 66 -3.78 1.78 0.31
CA GLY A 66 -3.74 1.95 1.76
C GLY A 66 -2.65 1.14 2.47
N VAL A 67 -2.23 0.00 1.91
CA VAL A 67 -1.06 -0.78 2.39
C VAL A 67 0.23 -0.03 2.06
N GLU A 68 0.36 0.49 0.85
CA GLU A 68 1.52 1.25 0.41
C GLU A 68 1.70 2.53 1.25
N GLN A 69 0.63 3.31 1.42
CA GLN A 69 0.65 4.51 2.26
C GLN A 69 1.12 4.21 3.70
N TYR A 70 0.63 3.12 4.28
CA TYR A 70 0.99 2.72 5.65
C TYR A 70 2.49 2.44 5.77
N TRP A 71 3.04 1.58 4.89
CA TRP A 71 4.44 1.20 4.97
C TRP A 71 5.39 2.37 4.66
N PHE A 72 5.10 3.15 3.61
CA PHE A 72 5.99 4.25 3.23
C PHE A 72 5.88 5.45 4.16
N ARG A 73 4.67 5.88 4.50
CA ARG A 73 4.49 7.12 5.26
C ARG A 73 4.57 6.90 6.77
N GLN A 74 3.88 5.90 7.30
CA GLN A 74 3.85 5.69 8.75
C GLN A 74 5.05 4.90 9.23
N VAL A 75 5.37 3.78 8.58
CA VAL A 75 6.43 2.88 9.08
C VAL A 75 7.82 3.39 8.71
N MET A 76 8.08 3.67 7.43
CA MET A 76 9.42 4.09 6.97
C MET A 76 9.71 5.57 7.25
N ALA A 77 8.75 6.46 6.98
CA ALA A 77 8.95 7.91 7.16
C ALA A 77 8.53 8.43 8.54
N GLY A 78 7.86 7.62 9.37
CA GLY A 78 7.42 8.02 10.72
C GLY A 78 6.35 9.12 10.74
N GLU A 79 5.65 9.35 9.62
CA GLU A 79 4.63 10.37 9.51
C GLU A 79 3.33 9.93 10.19
N ASP A 80 2.73 10.81 10.99
CA ASP A 80 1.38 10.60 11.56
C ASP A 80 0.30 10.93 10.51
N VAL A 81 0.08 9.98 9.61
CA VAL A 81 -0.88 10.10 8.51
C VAL A 81 -2.01 9.14 8.75
N ARG A 82 -3.25 9.63 8.75
CA ARG A 82 -4.45 8.77 8.81
C ARG A 82 -4.41 7.77 7.66
N ARG A 83 -4.40 6.47 7.98
CA ARG A 83 -4.48 5.41 6.97
C ARG A 83 -5.76 5.60 6.16
N CYS A 84 -5.64 5.63 4.83
CA CYS A 84 -6.78 5.66 3.93
C CYS A 84 -7.55 4.34 3.98
N ARG A 85 -8.37 4.16 5.03
CA ARG A 85 -9.36 3.09 5.12
C ARG A 85 -10.58 3.54 4.31
N TRP A 86 -10.66 3.10 3.06
CA TRP A 86 -11.79 3.47 2.21
C TRP A 86 -13.08 2.77 2.71
N GLY A 87 -14.05 3.55 3.20
CA GLY A 87 -15.33 3.14 3.83
C GLY A 87 -15.34 3.35 5.36
N ARG A 88 -16.16 4.22 5.98
CA ARG A 88 -17.53 4.71 5.74
C ARG A 88 -17.62 6.25 5.57
N PRO A 89 -18.69 6.80 4.96
CA PRO A 89 -19.05 8.20 5.13
C PRO A 89 -19.56 8.45 6.57
N GLY A 90 -19.03 9.48 7.24
CA GLY A 90 -19.35 9.89 8.63
C GLY A 90 -18.56 9.07 9.67
N VAL A 91 -17.65 9.61 10.46
CA VAL A 91 -17.73 10.84 11.27
C VAL A 91 -16.40 11.61 11.20
N LEU A 92 -16.47 12.88 10.81
CA LEU A 92 -15.42 13.86 11.10
C LEU A 92 -15.60 14.24 12.58
N GLY A 93 -14.78 13.70 13.47
CA GLY A 93 -14.87 14.06 14.89
C GLY A 93 -14.23 13.04 15.82
N ALA A 94 -12.93 13.19 16.05
CA ALA A 94 -12.28 13.02 17.35
C ALA A 94 -10.77 13.17 17.14
N ARG A 95 -10.24 14.25 17.71
CA ARG A 95 -8.82 14.38 18.04
C ARG A 95 -8.55 13.42 19.20
N SER A 96 -7.53 12.57 19.11
CA SER A 96 -7.06 11.82 20.28
C SER A 96 -5.56 11.58 20.19
N GLY A 97 -4.83 12.38 20.98
CA GLY A 97 -3.73 11.91 21.82
C GLY A 97 -2.54 11.28 21.12
N LEU A 98 -1.59 12.14 20.75
CA LEU A 98 -0.18 11.76 20.61
C LEU A 98 0.33 11.31 21.99
N SER A 99 0.42 9.99 22.24
CA SER A 99 1.28 9.48 23.31
C SER A 99 2.63 9.11 22.71
N ARG A 100 3.50 10.11 22.81
CA ARG A 100 4.97 10.10 22.87
C ARG A 100 5.61 8.71 23.01
N VAL A 101 6.38 8.34 21.98
CA VAL A 101 7.50 7.39 22.09
C VAL A 101 8.55 7.98 23.03
N GLY A 102 9.04 7.20 23.99
CA GLY A 102 10.34 7.45 24.61
C GLY A 102 10.43 7.16 26.11
N GLU A 103 10.59 5.89 26.48
CA GLU A 103 11.38 5.53 27.67
C GLU A 103 12.33 4.39 27.29
N VAL A 104 13.57 4.79 27.00
CA VAL A 104 14.75 3.92 26.94
C VAL A 104 15.05 3.51 28.38
N GLY A 105 14.83 2.23 28.69
CA GLY A 105 15.24 1.63 29.95
C GLY A 105 16.76 1.69 30.11
N ARG A 106 17.23 2.64 30.91
CA ARG A 106 18.61 2.75 31.36
C ARG A 106 18.85 1.63 32.40
N ASN A 107 19.72 0.69 32.09
CA ASN A 107 20.18 -0.38 32.98
C ASN A 107 21.20 0.16 34.00
N PRO A 108 21.00 -0.02 35.33
CA PRO A 108 22.05 0.13 36.31
C PRO A 108 22.27 -1.21 37.05
N GLY A 109 23.41 -1.86 36.84
CA GLY A 109 23.71 -3.08 37.59
C GLY A 109 24.98 -3.81 37.18
N GLY A 110 26.10 -3.08 37.05
CA GLY A 110 27.43 -3.70 37.08
C GLY A 110 28.00 -3.60 38.49
N GLY A 111 28.36 -4.73 39.09
CA GLY A 111 29.08 -4.80 40.36
C GLY A 111 28.85 -6.09 41.13
N VAL A 112 29.73 -7.07 40.91
CA VAL A 112 30.13 -8.08 41.91
C VAL A 112 31.64 -8.18 41.87
#